data_AF-A0A953K692-F1
#
_entry.id   AF-A0A953K692-F1
#
_cell.length_a   1.000
_cell.length_b   1.000
_cell.length_c   1.000
_cell.angle_alpha   90.00
_cell.angle_beta   90.00
_cell.angle_gamma   90.00
#
_symmetry.space_group_name_H-M   'P 1'
#
loop_
_entity.id
_entity.type
_entity.pdbx_description
1 polymer ?
#
loop_
_entity_poly.entity_id
_entity_poly.type
_entity_poly.pdbx_seq_one_letter_code
_entity_poly.pdbx_strand_id
1 'polypeptide(L)'
;MKRCFTALIALTGAALPSASGQGHSALVQLQAHHSQADLEHMEEHAHYRYVGELLFYSSSFLVEEGGVERAATEQEVLGIDLHAHDGLRMVDQRIAVHDPLIDKHIILLSRNEFGALVLERLSPLDRDAFLANKRATMEQPSSKTQ
;
A
#
# COMPACT_ATOMS: atom_id res chain seq x y z
N MET A 1 5.10 18.95 53.65
CA MET A 1 3.73 18.74 53.13
C MET A 1 3.83 18.26 51.69
N LYS A 2 3.34 17.03 51.45
CA LYS A 2 3.24 16.34 50.15
C LYS A 2 2.30 17.10 49.22
N ARG A 3 2.65 17.25 47.93
CA ARG A 3 1.74 17.03 46.78
C ARG A 3 2.55 16.59 45.56
N CYS A 4 2.62 15.27 45.38
CA CYS A 4 2.82 14.64 44.08
C CYS A 4 1.62 15.00 43.19
N PHE A 5 1.87 15.54 42.00
CA PHE A 5 0.86 15.54 40.94
C PHE A 5 1.24 14.47 39.92
N THR A 6 0.56 13.35 40.07
CA THR A 6 0.59 12.19 39.19
C THR A 6 0.13 12.60 37.79
N ALA A 7 0.92 12.20 36.80
CA ALA A 7 0.57 12.27 35.39
C ALA A 7 -0.77 11.55 35.13
N LEU A 8 -1.68 12.22 34.43
CA LEU A 8 -2.82 11.57 33.81
C LEU A 8 -2.57 11.55 32.30
N ILE A 9 -1.98 10.45 31.83
CA ILE A 9 -1.97 10.09 30.41
C ILE A 9 -3.38 9.60 30.11
N ALA A 10 -4.20 10.46 29.51
CA ALA A 10 -5.46 10.05 28.92
C ALA A 10 -5.16 9.44 27.54
N LEU A 11 -5.13 8.11 27.51
CA LEU A 11 -5.18 7.28 26.32
C LEU A 11 -6.59 7.39 25.68
N THR A 12 -6.70 8.12 24.59
CA THR A 12 -7.76 7.99 23.57
C THR A 12 -7.08 8.34 22.25
N GLY A 13 -6.72 7.40 21.38
CA GLY A 13 -7.61 6.46 20.72
C GLY A 13 -7.60 6.84 19.23
N ALA A 14 -6.82 6.11 18.44
CA ALA A 14 -6.66 6.23 16.99
C ALA A 14 -6.02 7.52 16.44
N ALA A 15 -4.75 7.76 16.78
CA ALA A 15 -3.86 8.41 15.82
C ALA A 15 -3.38 7.32 14.86
N LEU A 16 -4.02 7.21 13.69
CA LEU A 16 -3.36 6.56 12.54
C LEU A 16 -1.98 7.23 12.40
N PRO A 17 -0.86 6.47 12.41
CA PRO A 17 0.44 7.08 12.18
C PRO A 17 0.36 7.83 10.85
N SER A 18 0.64 9.12 10.92
CA SER A 18 0.57 10.03 9.78
C SER A 18 1.28 9.40 8.59
N ALA A 19 0.52 9.16 7.52
CA ALA A 19 0.96 8.63 6.23
C ALA A 19 1.93 9.57 5.47
N SER A 20 2.61 10.48 6.17
CA SER A 20 3.54 11.47 5.63
C SER A 20 4.99 10.96 5.58
N GLY A 21 5.27 9.77 6.11
CA GLY A 21 6.57 9.10 6.01
C GLY A 21 6.67 8.32 4.70
N GLN A 22 5.86 7.26 4.57
CA GLN A 22 5.86 6.24 3.49
C GLN A 22 5.74 6.77 2.05
N GLY A 23 5.35 8.03 1.88
CA GLY A 23 5.06 8.62 0.57
C GLY A 23 6.30 8.90 -0.27
N HIS A 24 7.44 9.24 0.35
CA HIS A 24 8.65 9.54 -0.42
C HIS A 24 9.27 8.28 -1.01
N SER A 25 9.43 7.23 -0.20
CA SER A 25 9.97 5.96 -0.68
C SER A 25 9.07 5.28 -1.71
N ALA A 26 7.75 5.37 -1.54
CA ALA A 26 6.82 4.89 -2.55
C ALA A 26 6.90 5.66 -3.88
N LEU A 27 7.12 6.98 -3.84
CA LEU A 27 7.35 7.78 -5.03
C LEU A 27 8.67 7.41 -5.73
N VAL A 28 9.73 7.18 -4.96
CA VAL A 28 11.03 6.73 -5.51
C VAL A 28 10.88 5.37 -6.21
N GLN A 29 10.17 4.42 -5.58
CA GLN A 29 9.85 3.14 -6.19
C GLN A 29 9.02 3.33 -7.47
N LEU A 30 7.96 4.14 -7.41
CA LEU A 30 7.13 4.42 -8.58
C LEU A 30 7.94 5.02 -9.75
N GLN A 31 8.85 5.96 -9.45
CA GLN A 31 9.76 6.57 -10.44
C GLN A 31 10.82 5.61 -10.99
N ALA A 32 11.16 4.54 -10.26
CA ALA A 32 12.07 3.51 -10.76
C ALA A 32 11.41 2.60 -11.81
N HIS A 33 10.08 2.50 -11.79
CA HIS A 33 9.29 1.61 -12.66
C HIS A 33 8.56 2.32 -13.81
N HIS A 34 8.52 3.65 -13.79
CA HIS A 34 7.82 4.46 -14.78
C HIS A 34 8.69 5.58 -15.32
N SER A 35 8.49 5.95 -16.59
CA SER A 35 9.08 7.19 -17.09
C SER A 35 8.35 8.41 -16.49
N GLN A 36 9.04 9.54 -16.42
CA GLN A 36 8.43 10.81 -15.99
C GLN A 36 7.17 11.15 -16.81
N ALA A 37 7.19 10.92 -18.12
CA ALA A 37 6.05 11.17 -18.99
C ALA A 37 4.86 10.23 -18.69
N ASP A 38 5.12 8.98 -18.30
CA ASP A 38 4.06 8.05 -17.89
C ASP A 38 3.41 8.52 -16.57
N LEU A 39 4.22 8.99 -15.63
CA LEU A 39 3.73 9.51 -14.35
C LEU A 39 2.89 10.77 -14.54
N GLU A 40 3.36 11.73 -15.34
CA GLU A 40 2.58 12.94 -15.68
C GLU A 40 1.26 12.57 -16.36
N HIS A 41 1.30 11.62 -17.32
CA HIS A 41 0.10 11.14 -17.97
C HIS A 41 -0.87 10.49 -16.97
N MET A 42 -0.37 9.67 -16.03
CA MET A 42 -1.18 9.03 -15.00
C MET A 42 -1.77 10.04 -14.03
N GLU A 43 -1.00 11.04 -13.59
CA GLU A 43 -1.50 12.12 -12.72
C GLU A 43 -2.64 12.90 -13.39
N GLU A 44 -2.50 13.21 -14.69
CA GLU A 44 -3.47 14.02 -15.42
C GLU A 44 -4.72 13.26 -15.90
N HIS A 45 -4.55 12.01 -16.35
CA HIS A 45 -5.58 11.29 -17.11
C HIS A 45 -6.04 10.00 -16.44
N ALA A 46 -5.31 9.48 -15.46
CA ALA A 46 -5.61 8.23 -14.77
C ALA A 46 -5.24 8.31 -13.29
N HIS A 47 -5.64 9.39 -12.62
CA HIS A 47 -5.22 9.71 -11.26
C HIS A 47 -5.48 8.56 -10.26
N TYR A 48 -6.60 7.83 -10.43
CA TYR A 48 -6.88 6.63 -9.65
C TYR A 48 -5.77 5.56 -9.71
N ARG A 49 -5.12 5.41 -10.88
CA ARG A 49 -4.03 4.47 -11.10
C ARG A 49 -2.76 4.98 -10.43
N TYR A 50 -2.45 6.26 -10.58
CA TYR A 50 -1.32 6.90 -9.89
C TYR A 50 -1.40 6.70 -8.37
N VAL A 51 -2.54 7.04 -7.77
CA VAL A 51 -2.77 6.85 -6.33
C VAL A 51 -2.73 5.37 -5.96
N GLY A 52 -3.32 4.50 -6.77
CA GLY A 52 -3.27 3.05 -6.57
C GLY A 52 -1.84 2.52 -6.50
N GLU A 53 -0.96 2.93 -7.42
CA GLU A 53 0.43 2.46 -7.45
C GLU A 53 1.27 3.07 -6.31
N LEU A 54 1.04 4.31 -5.90
CA LEU A 54 1.66 4.85 -4.67
C LEU A 54 1.26 4.04 -3.43
N LEU A 55 -0.01 3.67 -3.31
CA LEU A 55 -0.50 2.84 -2.22
C LEU A 55 0.02 1.40 -2.31
N PHE A 56 0.26 0.92 -3.53
CA PHE A 56 0.89 -0.38 -3.75
C PHE A 56 2.27 -0.42 -3.09
N TYR A 57 3.13 0.56 -3.35
CA TYR A 57 4.46 0.58 -2.73
C TYR A 57 4.44 0.91 -1.24
N SER A 58 3.59 1.84 -0.80
CA SER A 58 3.60 2.33 0.59
C SER A 58 2.83 1.46 1.59
N SER A 59 1.75 0.78 1.16
CA SER A 59 0.74 0.27 2.08
C SER A 59 0.15 -1.09 1.70
N SER A 60 0.65 -1.74 0.64
CA SER A 60 0.15 -3.08 0.25
C SER A 60 0.73 -4.23 1.08
N PHE A 61 1.61 -3.93 2.04
CA PHE A 61 2.20 -4.92 2.94
C PHE A 61 2.42 -4.33 4.33
N LEU A 62 2.56 -5.25 5.30
CA LEU A 62 2.98 -4.96 6.67
C LEU A 62 4.29 -5.70 6.95
N VAL A 63 5.03 -5.23 7.95
CA VAL A 63 6.21 -5.94 8.47
C VAL A 63 5.81 -6.62 9.77
N GLU A 64 6.17 -7.90 9.93
CA GLU A 64 6.03 -8.64 11.18
C GLU A 64 7.36 -8.58 11.95
N GLU A 65 7.29 -8.09 13.18
CA GLU A 65 8.45 -8.00 14.07
C GLU A 65 8.08 -8.41 15.49
N GLY A 66 8.70 -9.48 16.00
CA GLY A 66 8.38 -9.99 17.33
C GLY A 66 6.94 -10.49 17.48
N GLY A 67 6.33 -10.97 16.39
CA GLY A 67 4.93 -11.42 16.35
C GLY A 67 3.91 -10.28 16.29
N VAL A 68 4.34 -9.05 16.04
CA VAL A 68 3.47 -7.87 15.90
C VAL A 68 3.53 -7.36 14.46
N GLU A 69 2.36 -7.16 13.86
CA GLU A 69 2.22 -6.52 12.55
C GLU A 69 2.32 -5.00 12.69
N ARG A 70 3.16 -4.36 11.88
CA ARG A 70 3.28 -2.90 11.81
C ARG A 70 3.41 -2.41 10.38
N ALA A 71 3.14 -1.12 10.18
CA ALA A 71 3.47 -0.45 8.93
C ALA A 71 4.98 -0.53 8.65
N ALA A 72 5.33 -0.66 7.37
CA ALA A 72 6.72 -0.60 6.92
C ALA A 72 7.29 0.82 7.13
N THR A 73 8.56 0.90 7.50
CA THR A 73 9.31 2.14 7.51
C THR A 73 9.71 2.54 6.08
N GLU A 74 10.10 3.80 5.89
CA GLU A 74 10.64 4.30 4.59
C GLU A 74 11.78 3.43 4.06
N GLN A 75 12.73 3.06 4.93
CA GLN A 75 13.88 2.24 4.54
C GLN A 75 13.45 0.84 4.06
N GLU A 76 12.45 0.24 4.72
CA GLU A 76 11.90 -1.05 4.32
C GLU A 76 11.13 -0.95 3.00
N VAL A 77 10.40 0.14 2.76
CA VAL A 77 9.71 0.40 1.49
C VAL A 77 10.71 0.59 0.33
N LEU A 78 11.86 1.23 0.54
CA LEU A 78 12.91 1.35 -0.48
C LEU A 78 13.64 0.05 -0.74
N GLY A 79 13.83 -0.76 0.30
CA GLY A 79 14.65 -1.98 0.22
C GLY A 79 13.92 -3.18 -0.38
N ILE A 80 12.59 -3.19 -0.35
CA ILE A 80 11.78 -4.31 -0.82
C ILE A 80 11.54 -4.25 -2.34
N ASP A 81 11.52 -5.42 -2.99
CA ASP A 81 10.96 -5.60 -4.33
C ASP A 81 9.57 -6.24 -4.20
N LEU A 82 8.52 -5.43 -4.20
CA LEU A 82 7.14 -5.92 -4.06
C LEU A 82 6.66 -6.71 -5.29
N HIS A 83 7.21 -6.43 -6.47
CA HIS A 83 6.80 -7.12 -7.69
C HIS A 83 7.26 -8.58 -7.73
N ALA A 84 8.36 -8.90 -7.05
CA ALA A 84 8.78 -10.29 -6.82
C ALA A 84 7.71 -11.12 -6.07
N HIS A 85 6.82 -10.45 -5.32
CA HIS A 85 5.81 -11.10 -4.47
C HIS A 85 4.38 -11.02 -5.01
N ASP A 86 4.13 -10.29 -6.10
CA ASP A 86 2.78 -10.02 -6.60
C ASP A 86 2.00 -11.29 -6.97
N GLY A 87 2.70 -12.29 -7.49
CA GLY A 87 2.13 -13.60 -7.83
C GLY A 87 1.57 -14.36 -6.63
N LEU A 88 1.98 -14.00 -5.41
CA LEU A 88 1.56 -14.67 -4.16
C LEU A 88 0.24 -14.11 -3.61
N ARG A 89 -0.19 -12.92 -4.03
CA ARG A 89 -1.37 -12.25 -3.45
C ARG A 89 -2.65 -13.02 -3.76
N MET A 90 -3.32 -13.45 -2.70
CA MET A 90 -4.63 -14.09 -2.75
C MET A 90 -5.75 -13.07 -2.69
N VAL A 91 -6.94 -13.44 -3.17
CA VAL A 91 -8.10 -12.53 -3.24
C VAL A 91 -8.58 -12.12 -1.84
N ASP A 92 -8.72 -13.09 -0.93
CA ASP A 92 -9.36 -12.93 0.39
C ASP A 92 -8.47 -13.36 1.56
N GLN A 93 -7.17 -13.54 1.33
CA GLN A 93 -6.24 -14.01 2.36
C GLN A 93 -4.94 -13.21 2.34
N ARG A 94 -4.50 -12.79 3.54
CA ARG A 94 -3.15 -12.25 3.75
C ARG A 94 -2.12 -13.36 3.66
N ILE A 95 -0.96 -13.08 3.06
CA ILE A 95 0.11 -14.04 2.89
C ILE A 95 1.36 -13.53 3.61
N ALA A 96 1.87 -14.33 4.55
CA ALA A 96 3.15 -14.09 5.18
C ALA A 96 4.28 -14.68 4.33
N VAL A 97 5.30 -13.88 4.03
CA VAL A 97 6.49 -14.30 3.28
C VAL A 97 7.73 -13.68 3.93
N HIS A 98 8.87 -14.36 3.82
CA HIS A 98 10.14 -13.76 4.20
C HIS A 98 10.72 -13.02 3.00
N ASP A 99 11.02 -11.74 3.17
CA ASP A 99 11.70 -10.93 2.16
C ASP A 99 13.22 -10.94 2.43
N PRO A 100 14.04 -11.42 1.47
CA PRO A 100 15.48 -11.54 1.67
C PRO A 100 16.24 -10.22 1.52
N LEU A 101 15.65 -9.18 0.93
CA LEU A 101 16.33 -7.89 0.71
C LEU A 101 16.32 -7.04 1.97
N ILE A 102 15.21 -7.06 2.71
CA ILE A 102 15.09 -6.35 4.00
C ILE A 102 15.30 -7.27 5.21
N ASP A 103 15.47 -8.59 5.00
CA ASP A 103 15.64 -9.62 6.03
C ASP A 103 14.52 -9.60 7.09
N LYS A 104 13.26 -9.55 6.63
CA LYS A 104 12.08 -9.49 7.50
C LYS A 104 10.97 -10.41 7.01
N HIS A 105 10.10 -10.79 7.93
CA HIS A 105 8.80 -11.33 7.56
C HIS A 105 7.87 -10.16 7.19
N ILE A 106 7.25 -10.26 6.03
CA ILE A 106 6.24 -9.32 5.57
C ILE A 106 4.91 -10.04 5.41
N ILE A 107 3.84 -9.28 5.54
CA ILE A 107 2.47 -9.74 5.35
C ILE A 107 1.89 -8.96 4.18
N LEU A 108 1.71 -9.64 3.06
CA LEU A 108 1.06 -9.11 1.88
C LEU A 108 -0.43 -9.02 2.14
N LEU A 109 -1.00 -7.83 1.96
CA LEU A 109 -2.45 -7.65 2.00
C LEU A 109 -3.10 -8.45 0.87
N SER A 110 -4.29 -8.98 1.16
CA SER A 110 -5.12 -9.60 0.13
C SER A 110 -5.53 -8.57 -0.93
N ARG A 111 -5.91 -9.03 -2.13
CA ARG A 111 -6.34 -8.13 -3.21
C ARG A 111 -7.57 -7.31 -2.81
N ASN A 112 -8.47 -7.88 -2.01
CA ASN A 112 -9.65 -7.17 -1.53
C ASN A 112 -9.34 -6.14 -0.45
N GLU A 113 -8.45 -6.44 0.50
CA GLU A 113 -8.00 -5.46 1.50
C GLU A 113 -7.28 -4.29 0.83
N PHE A 114 -6.38 -4.58 -0.12
CA PHE A 114 -5.72 -3.52 -0.88
C PHE A 114 -6.72 -2.70 -1.70
N GLY A 115 -7.67 -3.33 -2.37
CA GLY A 115 -8.72 -2.63 -3.12
C GLY A 115 -9.58 -1.72 -2.23
N ALA A 116 -9.91 -2.15 -1.01
CA ALA A 116 -10.63 -1.32 -0.04
C ALA A 116 -9.79 -0.11 0.38
N LEU A 117 -8.50 -0.32 0.67
CA LEU A 117 -7.56 0.74 1.00
C LEU A 117 -7.43 1.79 -0.12
N VAL A 118 -7.35 1.35 -1.38
CA VAL A 118 -7.35 2.27 -2.54
C VAL A 118 -8.65 3.07 -2.58
N LEU A 119 -9.80 2.40 -2.54
CA LEU A 119 -11.11 3.07 -2.59
C LEU A 119 -11.26 4.11 -1.48
N GLU A 120 -10.80 3.84 -0.26
CA GLU A 120 -10.84 4.79 0.85
C GLU A 120 -10.09 6.10 0.55
N ARG A 121 -8.99 6.03 -0.22
CA ARG A 121 -8.12 7.17 -0.54
C ARG A 121 -8.50 7.91 -1.83
N LEU A 122 -9.28 7.29 -2.71
CA LEU A 122 -9.71 7.91 -3.95
C LEU A 122 -10.84 8.93 -3.73
N SER A 123 -10.81 9.98 -4.54
CA SER A 123 -11.94 10.91 -4.68
C SER A 123 -13.17 10.18 -5.23
N PRO A 124 -14.41 10.70 -5.04
CA PRO A 124 -15.60 10.05 -5.60
C PRO A 124 -15.51 9.78 -7.12
N LEU A 125 -14.98 10.74 -7.89
CA LEU A 125 -14.78 10.60 -9.34
C LEU A 125 -13.77 9.49 -9.66
N ASP A 126 -12.66 9.45 -8.93
CA ASP A 126 -11.62 8.43 -9.13
C ASP A 126 -12.09 7.04 -8.70
N ARG A 127 -12.96 6.94 -7.69
CA ARG A 127 -13.57 5.66 -7.29
C ARG A 127 -14.38 5.06 -8.43
N ASP A 128 -15.20 5.88 -9.10
CA ASP A 128 -16.01 5.43 -10.23
C ASP A 128 -15.13 4.97 -11.39
N ALA A 129 -14.07 5.74 -11.71
CA ALA A 129 -13.08 5.38 -12.72
C ALA A 129 -12.34 4.07 -12.37
N PHE A 130 -11.91 3.91 -11.12
CA PHE A 130 -11.27 2.69 -10.62
C PHE A 130 -12.20 1.47 -10.71
N LEU A 131 -13.46 1.60 -10.29
CA LEU A 131 -14.45 0.53 -10.35
C LEU A 131 -14.85 0.18 -11.79
N ALA A 132 -14.87 1.16 -12.70
CA ALA A 132 -15.07 0.92 -14.13
C ALA A 132 -13.87 0.17 -14.73
N ASN A 133 -12.65 0.58 -14.41
CA ASN A 133 -11.43 -0.10 -14.84
C ASN A 133 -11.38 -1.55 -14.32
N LYS A 134 -11.59 -1.76 -13.02
CA LYS A 134 -11.62 -3.10 -12.41
C LYS A 134 -12.64 -4.03 -13.09
N ARG A 135 -13.84 -3.52 -13.39
CA ARG A 135 -14.87 -4.28 -14.13
C ARG A 135 -14.38 -4.64 -15.54
N ALA A 136 -13.85 -3.69 -16.29
CA ALA A 136 -13.32 -3.93 -17.62
C ALA A 136 -12.18 -4.96 -17.64
N THR A 137 -11.29 -4.95 -16.64
CA THR A 137 -10.19 -5.93 -16.52
C THR A 137 -10.68 -7.32 -16.11
N MET A 138 -11.75 -7.42 -15.31
CA MET A 138 -12.37 -8.71 -14.95
C MET A 138 -13.23 -9.28 -16.10
N GLU A 139 -13.82 -8.42 -16.92
CA GLU A 139 -14.67 -8.79 -18.06
C GLU A 139 -13.87 -9.07 -19.33
N GLN A 140 -12.59 -8.71 -19.39
CA GLN A 140 -11.71 -9.21 -20.44
C GLN A 140 -11.49 -10.70 -20.22
N PRO A 141 -12.00 -11.58 -21.11
CA PRO A 141 -11.56 -12.96 -21.10
C PRO A 141 -10.05 -12.92 -21.27
N SER A 142 -9.31 -13.68 -20.46
CA SER A 142 -7.90 -13.88 -20.70
C SER A 142 -7.76 -14.42 -22.12
N SER A 143 -7.41 -13.57 -23.08
CA SER A 143 -6.99 -13.99 -24.41
C SER A 143 -5.64 -14.67 -24.25
N LYS A 144 -5.67 -15.88 -23.67
CA LYS A 144 -4.71 -16.92 -23.96
C LYS A 144 -5.17 -17.58 -25.25
N THR A 145 -4.84 -16.92 -26.34
CA THR A 145 -4.85 -17.44 -27.71
C THR A 145 -3.56 -16.84 -28.29
N GLN A 146 -2.52 -17.58 -28.67
CA GLN A 146 -2.38 -18.97 -29.06
C GLN A 146 -0.88 -19.34 -28.96
#